data_AF-A0A1Q6WET7-F1
#
_entry.id   AF-A0A1Q6WET7-F1
#
_cell.length_a   1.000
_cell.length_b   1.000
_cell.length_c   1.000
_cell.angle_alpha   90.00
_cell.angle_beta   90.00
_cell.angle_gamma   90.00
#
_symmetry.space_group_name_H-M   'P 1'
#
loop_
_entity.id
_entity.type
_entity.pdbx_description
1 polymer ?
#
loop_
_entity_poly.entity_id
_entity_poly.type
_entity_poly.pdbx_seq_one_letter_code
_entity_poly.pdbx_strand_id
1 'polypeptide(L)'
;MDAGHASDRSSGPQSEGRSIGDQLADNTKLSSEIKELTGTAAQQACAGFRNLGSCVAAAHVSKNLGIPFDTLRSKVTGSGAVSLGQAIHELRPDTDAKSAARAATRQAIAEVKPRG
;
A
#
# COMPACT_ATOMS: atom_id res chain seq x y z
N MET A 1 26.93 2.87 37.15
CA MET A 1 26.31 1.62 36.68
C MET A 1 24.85 1.92 36.37
N ASP A 2 24.31 1.30 35.31
CA ASP A 2 22.98 1.42 34.70
C ASP A 2 22.89 2.45 33.55
N ALA A 3 23.19 2.10 32.29
CA ALA A 3 22.54 1.20 31.30
C ALA A 3 21.65 1.99 30.33
N GLY A 4 22.24 2.32 29.18
CA GLY A 4 21.59 3.06 28.10
C GLY A 4 20.47 2.29 27.43
N HIS A 5 19.35 2.97 27.18
CA HIS A 5 18.35 2.56 26.21
C HIS A 5 18.87 2.85 24.80
N ALA A 6 19.64 1.91 24.25
CA ALA A 6 19.89 1.80 22.82
C ALA A 6 18.98 0.70 22.27
N SER A 7 17.84 1.10 21.70
CA SER A 7 17.16 0.30 20.68
C SER A 7 17.33 1.04 19.37
N ASP A 8 18.49 0.75 18.79
CA ASP A 8 18.80 0.69 17.37
C ASP A 8 17.73 1.29 16.44
N ARG A 9 17.94 2.56 16.10
CA ARG A 9 17.46 3.13 14.85
C ARG A 9 18.32 2.52 13.74
N SER A 10 18.06 1.27 13.36
CA SER A 10 18.71 0.66 12.20
C SER A 10 18.12 1.25 10.92
N SER A 11 18.59 2.44 10.54
CA SER A 11 18.40 2.96 9.18
C SER A 11 19.70 3.62 8.76
N GLY A 12 20.58 2.82 8.16
CA GLY A 12 21.84 3.27 7.56
C GLY A 12 21.62 4.23 6.38
N PRO A 13 22.69 4.83 5.84
CA PRO A 13 22.60 5.83 4.79
C PRO A 13 22.33 5.13 3.45
N GLN A 14 21.10 5.24 2.93
CA GLN A 14 20.80 4.90 1.55
C GLN A 14 20.20 6.13 0.86
N SER A 15 21.04 6.85 0.14
CA SER A 15 20.58 7.55 -1.05
C SER A 15 19.89 6.52 -1.97
N GLU A 16 18.79 6.92 -2.63
CA GLU A 16 18.01 6.17 -3.63
C GLU A 16 16.73 5.42 -3.14
N GLY A 17 15.75 6.19 -2.64
CA GLY A 17 14.34 5.79 -2.59
C GLY A 17 13.65 6.14 -1.27
N ARG A 18 12.78 7.17 -1.26
CA ARG A 18 11.96 7.50 -0.07
C ARG A 18 11.16 6.27 0.36
N SER A 19 11.20 5.93 1.66
CA SER A 19 10.37 4.85 2.19
C SER A 19 8.89 5.19 2.02
N ILE A 20 8.04 4.17 1.92
CA ILE A 20 6.58 4.36 1.90
C ILE A 20 6.14 5.22 3.10
N GLY A 21 6.76 5.01 4.28
CA GLY A 21 6.49 5.82 5.47
C GLY A 21 6.81 7.31 5.28
N ASP A 22 7.98 7.63 4.73
CA ASP A 22 8.37 9.02 4.44
C ASP A 22 7.46 9.64 3.37
N GLN A 23 7.11 8.89 2.32
CA GLN A 23 6.20 9.36 1.29
C GLN A 23 4.80 9.65 1.86
N LEU A 24 4.31 8.83 2.79
CA LEU A 24 3.03 9.06 3.47
C LEU A 24 3.06 10.25 4.43
N ALA A 25 4.20 10.47 5.09
CA ALA A 25 4.41 11.63 5.95
C ALA A 25 4.47 12.94 5.13
N ASP A 26 5.17 12.92 4.00
CA ASP A 26 5.22 14.04 3.05
C ASP A 26 3.86 14.30 2.38
N ASN A 27 3.06 13.25 2.15
CA ASN A 27 1.78 13.32 1.44
C ASN A 27 0.60 13.05 2.39
N THR A 28 0.33 13.99 3.29
CA THR A 28 -0.78 13.92 4.27
C THR A 28 -2.16 13.75 3.64
N LYS A 29 -2.36 14.28 2.43
CA LYS A 29 -3.60 14.08 1.65
C LYS A 29 -3.77 12.61 1.27
N LEU A 30 -2.72 12.01 0.73
CA LEU A 30 -2.73 10.62 0.28
C LEU A 30 -2.88 9.67 1.47
N SER A 31 -2.25 9.95 2.61
CA SER A 31 -2.44 9.14 3.82
C SER A 31 -3.88 9.22 4.36
N SER A 32 -4.53 10.37 4.23
CA SER A 32 -5.97 10.52 4.54
C SER A 32 -6.84 9.72 3.57
N GLU A 33 -6.55 9.78 2.28
CA GLU A 33 -7.29 9.07 1.24
C GLU A 33 -7.19 7.54 1.40
N ILE A 34 -5.99 7.01 1.65
CA ILE A 34 -5.82 5.58 1.97
C ILE A 34 -6.60 5.20 3.23
N LYS A 35 -6.65 6.07 4.23
CA LYS A 35 -7.42 5.81 5.45
C LYS A 35 -8.92 5.74 5.17
N GLU A 36 -9.45 6.58 4.29
CA GLU A 36 -10.84 6.52 3.86
C GLU A 36 -11.15 5.27 3.01
N LEU A 37 -10.20 4.85 2.17
CA LEU A 37 -10.36 3.67 1.30
C LEU A 37 -10.28 2.35 2.06
N THR A 38 -9.37 2.26 3.03
CA THR A 38 -9.05 1.02 3.76
C THR A 38 -9.64 0.96 5.17
N GLY A 39 -10.06 2.10 5.73
CA GLY A 39 -10.52 2.21 7.12
C GLY A 39 -9.41 2.21 8.17
N THR A 40 -8.13 2.15 7.78
CA THR A 40 -6.99 2.07 8.71
C THR A 40 -5.90 3.09 8.38
N ALA A 41 -4.96 3.34 9.29
CA ALA A 41 -3.90 4.31 9.02
C ALA A 41 -3.05 3.88 7.82
N ALA A 42 -2.72 4.83 6.93
CA ALA A 42 -2.02 4.51 5.68
C ALA A 42 -0.70 3.76 5.87
N GLN A 43 0.04 4.05 6.95
CA GLN A 43 1.27 3.33 7.28
C GLN A 43 1.00 1.84 7.56
N GLN A 44 -0.08 1.53 8.27
CA GLN A 44 -0.50 0.15 8.54
C GLN A 44 -1.02 -0.50 7.27
N ALA A 45 -1.85 0.21 6.50
CA ALA A 45 -2.40 -0.29 5.25
C ALA A 45 -1.30 -0.65 4.24
N CYS A 46 -0.27 0.19 4.12
CA CYS A 46 0.83 0.00 3.19
C CYS A 46 2.00 -0.84 3.72
N ALA A 47 1.93 -1.33 4.96
CA ALA A 47 2.99 -2.16 5.50
C ALA A 47 3.07 -3.51 4.75
N GLY A 48 4.28 -3.88 4.34
CA GLY A 48 4.55 -5.09 3.56
C GLY A 48 4.44 -4.92 2.04
N PHE A 49 3.95 -3.76 1.55
CA PHE A 49 3.99 -3.46 0.13
C PHE A 49 5.39 -3.06 -0.32
N ARG A 50 5.75 -3.44 -1.55
CA ARG A 50 7.06 -3.09 -2.13
C ARG A 50 7.19 -1.62 -2.52
N ASN A 51 6.07 -0.96 -2.82
CA ASN A 51 6.00 0.46 -3.13
C ASN A 51 4.61 1.04 -2.81
N LEU A 52 4.54 2.37 -2.66
CA LEU A 52 3.32 3.08 -2.33
C LEU A 52 2.24 2.90 -3.41
N GLY A 53 2.62 2.89 -4.69
CA GLY A 53 1.70 2.69 -5.81
C GLY A 53 0.92 1.38 -5.71
N SER A 54 1.55 0.30 -5.26
CA SER A 54 0.88 -1.00 -5.09
C SER A 54 -0.08 -1.00 -3.91
N CYS A 55 0.26 -0.30 -2.82
CA CYS A 55 -0.64 -0.13 -1.68
C CYS A 55 -1.89 0.66 -2.05
N VAL A 56 -1.71 1.82 -2.69
CA VAL A 56 -2.81 2.69 -3.11
C VAL A 56 -3.68 1.96 -4.14
N ALA A 57 -3.08 1.22 -5.07
CA ALA A 57 -3.84 0.40 -6.01
C ALA A 57 -4.68 -0.66 -5.28
N ALA A 58 -4.12 -1.36 -4.29
CA ALA A 58 -4.88 -2.31 -3.48
C ALA A 58 -6.03 -1.64 -2.72
N ALA A 59 -5.83 -0.43 -2.20
CA ALA A 59 -6.87 0.34 -1.50
C ALA A 59 -8.03 0.68 -2.45
N HIS A 60 -7.72 1.13 -3.67
CA HIS A 60 -8.73 1.40 -4.70
C HIS A 60 -9.47 0.15 -5.15
N VAL A 61 -8.77 -0.96 -5.35
CA VAL A 61 -9.40 -2.25 -5.69
C VAL A 61 -10.39 -2.68 -4.62
N SER A 62 -9.95 -2.63 -3.35
CA SER A 62 -10.79 -2.95 -2.19
C SER A 62 -12.08 -2.14 -2.23
N LYS A 63 -11.99 -0.82 -2.44
CA LYS A 63 -13.15 0.07 -2.51
C LYS A 63 -14.03 -0.16 -3.74
N ASN A 64 -13.43 -0.28 -4.92
CA ASN A 64 -14.14 -0.38 -6.20
C ASN A 64 -14.87 -1.71 -6.33
N LEU A 65 -14.25 -2.79 -5.85
CA LEU A 65 -14.81 -4.13 -5.93
C LEU A 65 -15.56 -4.53 -4.67
N GLY A 66 -15.46 -3.78 -3.57
CA GLY A 66 -16.04 -4.16 -2.28
C GLY A 66 -15.37 -5.40 -1.66
N ILE A 67 -14.07 -5.57 -1.92
CA ILE A 67 -13.27 -6.66 -1.34
C ILE A 67 -12.64 -6.15 -0.05
N PRO A 68 -12.59 -6.94 1.04
CA PRO A 68 -11.86 -6.53 2.25
C PRO A 68 -10.38 -6.26 1.95
N PHE A 69 -9.92 -5.04 2.24
CA PHE A 69 -8.53 -4.64 2.00
C PHE A 69 -7.53 -5.55 2.68
N ASP A 70 -7.80 -5.99 3.91
CA ASP A 70 -6.89 -6.85 4.68
C ASP A 70 -6.66 -8.21 4.00
N THR A 71 -7.73 -8.80 3.43
CA THR A 71 -7.65 -10.04 2.65
C THR A 71 -6.85 -9.83 1.37
N LEU A 72 -7.10 -8.74 0.64
CA LEU A 72 -6.36 -8.41 -0.57
C LEU A 72 -4.88 -8.16 -0.27
N ARG A 73 -4.59 -7.38 0.76
CA ARG A 73 -3.24 -7.08 1.25
C ARG A 73 -2.49 -8.36 1.59
N SER A 74 -3.08 -9.23 2.41
CA SER A 74 -2.46 -10.50 2.81
C SER A 74 -2.05 -11.36 1.61
N LYS A 75 -2.84 -11.35 0.52
CA LYS A 75 -2.49 -12.05 -0.73
C LYS A 75 -1.35 -11.41 -1.51
N VAL A 76 -1.18 -10.09 -1.45
CA VAL A 76 -0.14 -9.37 -2.23
C VAL A 76 1.12 -9.04 -1.42
N THR A 77 1.09 -9.19 -0.10
CA THR A 77 2.25 -8.94 0.80
C THR A 77 2.69 -10.16 1.60
N GLY A 78 1.94 -11.26 1.60
CA GLY A 78 2.25 -12.47 2.37
C GLY A 78 3.36 -13.34 1.78
N SER A 79 3.68 -14.46 2.43
CA SER A 79 4.76 -15.40 2.05
C SER A 79 4.56 -16.08 0.69
N GLY A 80 3.37 -15.98 0.09
CA GLY A 80 3.05 -16.41 -1.26
C GLY A 80 2.51 -15.26 -2.11
N ALA A 81 3.05 -14.05 -1.93
CA ALA A 81 2.57 -12.82 -2.55
C ALA A 81 2.30 -13.00 -4.06
N VAL A 82 1.04 -12.88 -4.45
CA VAL A 82 0.62 -12.92 -5.85
C VAL A 82 0.48 -11.50 -6.41
N SER A 83 0.42 -11.39 -7.74
CA SER A 83 0.14 -10.09 -8.37
C SER A 83 -1.24 -9.56 -7.97
N LEU A 84 -1.41 -8.24 -7.93
CA LEU A 84 -2.69 -7.60 -7.62
C LEU A 84 -3.83 -8.11 -8.51
N GLY A 85 -3.58 -8.28 -9.81
CA GLY A 85 -4.55 -8.86 -10.73
C GLY A 85 -4.92 -10.31 -10.38
N GLN A 86 -3.96 -11.13 -9.96
CA GLN A 86 -4.24 -12.50 -9.53
C GLN A 86 -5.01 -12.53 -8.20
N ALA A 87 -4.63 -11.71 -7.21
CA ALA A 87 -5.36 -11.61 -5.95
C ALA A 87 -6.82 -11.19 -6.17
N ILE A 88 -7.08 -10.25 -7.09
CA ILE A 88 -8.44 -9.86 -7.46
C ILE A 88 -9.18 -11.03 -8.10
N HIS A 89 -8.56 -11.73 -9.05
CA HIS A 89 -9.22 -12.87 -9.72
C HIS A 89 -9.58 -13.98 -8.73
N GLU A 90 -8.71 -14.25 -7.75
CA GLU A 90 -8.97 -15.24 -6.69
C GLU A 90 -10.07 -14.80 -5.72
N LEU A 91 -10.19 -13.50 -5.41
CA LEU A 91 -11.19 -12.98 -4.47
C LEU A 91 -12.53 -12.64 -5.13
N ARG A 92 -12.49 -12.25 -6.40
CA ARG A 92 -13.63 -11.82 -7.22
C ARG A 92 -13.48 -12.34 -8.65
N PRO A 93 -13.73 -13.64 -8.87
CA PRO A 93 -13.62 -14.25 -10.20
C PRO A 93 -14.63 -13.68 -11.21
N ASP A 94 -15.77 -13.16 -10.74
CA ASP A 94 -16.81 -12.56 -11.59
C ASP A 94 -16.47 -11.17 -12.15
N THR A 95 -15.34 -10.59 -11.75
CA THR A 95 -14.88 -9.26 -12.20
C THR A 95 -13.70 -9.40 -13.15
N ASP A 96 -13.60 -8.49 -14.13
CA ASP A 96 -12.37 -8.33 -14.90
C ASP A 96 -11.24 -7.80 -14.01
N ALA A 97 -10.52 -8.74 -13.42
CA ALA A 97 -9.42 -8.50 -12.52
C ALA A 97 -8.29 -7.68 -13.15
N LYS A 98 -8.07 -7.85 -14.46
CA LYS A 98 -7.00 -7.16 -15.20
C LYS A 98 -7.37 -5.70 -15.42
N SER A 99 -8.61 -5.43 -15.79
CA SER A 99 -9.15 -4.07 -15.96
C SER A 99 -9.21 -3.34 -14.62
N ALA A 100 -9.69 -4.00 -13.56
CA ALA A 100 -9.70 -3.45 -12.21
C ALA A 100 -8.29 -3.13 -11.70
N ALA A 101 -7.34 -4.05 -11.86
CA ALA A 101 -5.95 -3.82 -11.49
C ALA A 101 -5.34 -2.63 -12.24
N ARG A 102 -5.60 -2.51 -13.54
CA ARG A 102 -5.12 -1.40 -14.36
C ARG A 102 -5.74 -0.06 -13.95
N ALA A 103 -7.04 -0.03 -13.70
CA ALA A 103 -7.73 1.16 -13.22
C ALA A 103 -7.14 1.65 -11.89
N ALA A 104 -7.00 0.74 -10.92
CA ALA A 104 -6.43 1.05 -9.62
C ALA A 104 -4.97 1.48 -9.69
N THR A 105 -4.17 0.87 -10.58
CA THR A 105 -2.78 1.30 -10.81
C THR A 105 -2.73 2.72 -11.37
N ARG A 106 -3.63 3.08 -12.28
CA ARG A 106 -3.70 4.45 -12.81
C ARG A 106 -4.09 5.46 -11.73
N GLN A 107 -5.07 5.12 -10.88
CA GLN A 107 -5.48 5.94 -9.74
C GLN A 107 -4.29 6.15 -8.78
N ALA A 108 -3.63 5.05 -8.43
CA ALA A 108 -2.44 5.11 -7.59
C ALA A 108 -1.33 5.98 -8.16
N ILE A 109 -1.03 5.90 -9.46
CA ILE A 109 -0.03 6.76 -10.09
C ILE A 109 -0.43 8.25 -10.01
N ALA A 110 -1.72 8.55 -10.17
CA ALA A 110 -2.22 9.91 -10.10
C ALA A 110 -2.13 10.49 -8.67
N GLU A 111 -2.30 9.65 -7.65
CA GLU A 111 -2.27 10.04 -6.24
C GLU A 111 -0.85 10.08 -5.66
N VAL A 112 -0.01 9.09 -5.99
CA VAL A 112 1.38 8.97 -5.49
C VAL A 112 2.28 10.08 -6.01
N LYS A 113 1.88 10.79 -7.07
CA LYS A 113 2.62 11.92 -7.59
C LYS A 113 2.60 13.05 -6.54
N PRO A 114 3.75 13.50 -6.03
CA PRO A 114 3.78 14.67 -5.15
C PRO A 114 3.20 15.84 -5.91
N ARG A 115 2.12 16.44 -5.38
CA ARG A 115 1.65 17.74 -5.84
C ARG A 115 2.64 18.76 -5.28
N GLY A 116 3.68 19.04 -6.07
CA GLY A 116 4.60 20.15 -5.85
C GLY A 116 3.87 21.49 -5.93
#